data_AF-A0A6C0C8V2-F1
#
_entry.id   AF-A0A6C0C8V2-F1
#
_cell.length_a   1.000
_cell.length_b   1.000
_cell.length_c   1.000
_cell.angle_alpha   90.00
_cell.angle_beta   90.00
_cell.angle_gamma   90.00
#
_symmetry.space_group_name_H-M   'P 1'
#
loop_
_entity.id
_entity.type
_entity.pdbx_description
1 polymer ?
#
loop_
_entity_poly.entity_id
_entity_poly.type
_entity_poly.pdbx_seq_one_letter_code
_entity_poly.pdbx_strand_id
1 'polypeptide(L)'
;MSVILNVSGRQFEVSKEILSKSQLFNGLLTDCQIDRTITIDRSPKLFEHVLAYLVNDKYPYPRKYYSELDYYLVVYDIKKLYDPVAIEIERMNQNILHLTDQQNSMSREIYSLHRKIAMSTCEKDVSDCNKNKCGKSEYSGCKGKRSRYCD
;
A
#
# COMPACT_ATOMS: atom_id res chain seq x y z
N MET A 1 -11.45 41.08 6.55
CA MET A 1 -10.53 41.85 5.67
C MET A 1 -9.71 40.88 4.84
N SER A 2 -9.56 41.16 3.55
CA SER A 2 -8.67 40.43 2.64
C SER A 2 -7.31 41.11 2.50
N VAL A 3 -6.30 40.33 2.11
CA VAL A 3 -4.95 40.77 1.76
C VAL A 3 -4.63 40.21 0.39
N ILE A 4 -3.96 40.99 -0.44
CA ILE A 4 -3.51 40.55 -1.76
C ILE A 4 -2.11 39.97 -1.60
N LEU A 5 -1.94 38.69 -1.92
CA LEU A 5 -0.63 38.06 -2.05
C LEU A 5 -0.22 38.08 -3.53
N ASN A 6 0.89 38.73 -3.84
CA ASN A 6 1.53 38.67 -5.15
C ASN A 6 2.66 37.62 -5.10
N VAL A 7 2.40 36.42 -5.62
CA VAL A 7 3.38 35.34 -5.69
C VAL A 7 3.96 35.31 -7.09
N SER A 8 5.21 35.75 -7.26
CA SER A 8 5.94 35.88 -8.53
C SER A 8 5.07 36.37 -9.71
N GLY A 9 4.30 37.43 -9.48
CA GLY A 9 3.45 38.08 -10.49
C GLY A 9 1.99 37.62 -10.51
N ARG A 10 1.62 36.55 -9.80
CA ARG A 10 0.25 36.08 -9.69
C ARG A 10 -0.39 36.55 -8.39
N GLN A 11 -1.55 37.19 -8.50
CA GLN A 11 -2.28 37.71 -7.36
C GLN A 11 -3.29 36.71 -6.79
N PHE A 12 -3.30 36.60 -5.46
CA PHE A 12 -4.25 35.81 -4.70
C PHE A 12 -4.90 36.74 -3.66
N GLU A 13 -6.21 36.90 -3.72
CA GLU A 13 -6.94 37.59 -2.66
C GLU A 13 -7.35 36.57 -1.59
N VAL A 14 -6.86 36.74 -0.36
CA VAL A 14 -7.06 35.78 0.73
C VAL A 14 -7.50 36.51 1.99
N SER A 15 -8.40 35.92 2.78
CA SER A 15 -8.80 36.48 4.06
C SER A 15 -7.63 36.42 5.07
N LYS A 16 -7.55 37.44 5.95
CA LYS A 16 -6.57 37.43 7.04
C LYS A 16 -6.68 36.18 7.92
N GLU A 17 -7.90 35.71 8.18
CA GLU A 17 -8.16 34.51 8.99
C GLU A 17 -7.52 33.24 8.40
N ILE A 18 -7.60 33.05 7.08
CA ILE A 18 -6.96 31.91 6.41
C ILE A 18 -5.44 32.07 6.45
N LEU A 19 -4.93 33.27 6.17
CA LEU A 19 -3.48 33.54 6.18
C LEU A 19 -2.86 33.36 7.57
N SER A 20 -3.57 33.75 8.64
CA SER A 20 -3.09 33.60 10.02
C SER A 20 -2.88 32.15 10.47
N LYS A 21 -3.33 31.16 9.71
CA LYS A 21 -2.98 29.75 9.95
C LYS A 21 -1.52 29.44 9.62
N SER A 22 -0.86 30.26 8.81
CA SER A 22 0.59 30.26 8.60
C SER A 22 1.25 31.15 9.64
N GLN A 23 2.23 30.64 10.38
CA GLN A 23 2.91 31.45 11.40
C GLN A 23 3.70 32.60 10.78
N LEU A 24 4.23 32.42 9.56
CA LEU A 24 4.90 33.46 8.81
C LEU A 24 3.98 34.66 8.60
N PHE A 25 2.79 34.43 8.04
CA PHE A 25 1.85 35.51 7.79
C PHE A 25 1.23 36.03 9.07
N ASN A 26 1.02 35.18 10.08
CA ASN A 26 0.48 35.63 11.36
C ASN A 26 1.41 36.64 12.05
N GLY A 27 2.72 36.36 12.08
CA GLY A 27 3.72 37.29 12.59
C GLY A 27 3.73 38.58 11.78
N LEU A 28 3.84 38.47 10.45
CA LEU A 28 3.86 39.62 9.55
C LEU A 28 2.62 40.52 9.68
N LEU A 29 1.42 39.93 9.80
CA LEU A 29 0.16 40.68 9.93
C LEU A 29 -0.02 41.32 11.32
N THR A 30 0.68 40.82 12.33
CA THR A 30 0.65 41.35 13.70
C THR A 30 1.66 42.47 13.86
N ASP A 31 2.86 42.29 13.32
CA ASP A 31 3.99 43.19 13.52
C ASP A 31 4.02 44.37 12.53
N CYS A 32 3.34 44.25 11.39
CA CYS A 32 3.36 45.27 10.35
C CYS A 32 1.95 45.75 9.97
N GLN A 33 1.80 47.07 9.78
CA GLN A 33 0.65 47.60 9.07
C GLN A 33 0.82 47.36 7.57
N ILE A 34 0.20 46.29 7.09
CA ILE A 34 0.21 45.94 5.67
C ILE A 34 -0.89 46.73 4.95
N ASP A 35 -0.47 47.63 4.06
CA ASP A 35 -1.37 48.53 3.33
C ASP A 35 -2.35 47.80 2.41
N ARG A 36 -1.92 46.70 1.74
CA ARG A 36 -2.79 45.81 0.93
C ARG A 36 -2.09 44.57 0.35
N THR A 37 -0.82 44.69 -0.05
CA THR A 37 -0.15 43.68 -0.88
C THR A 37 1.12 43.15 -0.21
N ILE A 38 1.27 41.83 -0.20
CA ILE A 38 2.51 41.15 0.19
C ILE A 38 3.08 40.47 -1.05
N THR A 39 4.34 40.74 -1.37
CA THR A 39 5.02 40.11 -2.52
C THR A 39 5.93 38.98 -2.04
N ILE A 40 5.85 37.85 -2.74
CA ILE A 40 6.58 36.62 -2.41
C ILE A 40 7.20 36.07 -3.69
N ASP A 41 8.50 35.83 -3.68
CA ASP A 41 9.19 35.23 -4.83
C ASP A 41 9.24 33.70 -4.70
N ARG A 42 8.10 33.05 -4.94
CA ARG A 42 7.91 31.59 -4.86
C ARG A 42 7.02 31.12 -6.02
N SER A 43 6.95 29.81 -6.21
CA SER A 43 6.12 29.24 -7.29
C SER A 43 4.62 29.48 -7.04
N PRO A 44 3.91 30.18 -7.94
CA PRO A 44 2.47 30.42 -7.77
C PRO A 44 1.66 29.13 -7.82
N LYS A 45 2.11 28.14 -8.60
CA LYS A 45 1.47 26.83 -8.71
C LYS A 45 1.58 26.03 -7.41
N LEU A 46 2.74 26.10 -6.75
CA LEU A 46 2.90 25.42 -5.46
C LEU A 46 2.14 26.15 -4.35
N PHE A 47 2.06 27.48 -4.44
CA PHE A 47 1.26 28.27 -3.51
C PHE A 47 -0.24 27.93 -3.56
N GLU A 48 -0.80 27.54 -4.71
CA GLU A 48 -2.19 27.04 -4.76
C GLU A 48 -2.41 25.84 -3.84
N HIS A 49 -1.47 24.91 -3.77
CA HIS A 49 -1.55 23.77 -2.84
C HIS A 49 -1.48 24.23 -1.39
N VAL A 50 -0.61 25.20 -1.08
CA VAL A 50 -0.48 25.76 0.27
C VAL A 50 -1.78 26.44 0.67
N LEU A 51 -2.33 27.29 -0.20
CA LEU A 51 -3.58 27.99 0.04
C LEU A 51 -4.75 27.00 0.22
N ALA A 52 -4.85 25.98 -0.62
CA ALA A 52 -5.86 24.93 -0.48
C ALA A 52 -5.76 24.20 0.87
N TYR A 53 -4.54 23.95 1.35
CA TYR A 53 -4.28 23.33 2.65
C TYR A 53 -4.61 24.25 3.83
N LEU A 54 -4.34 25.55 3.72
CA LEU A 54 -4.76 26.54 4.73
C LEU A 54 -6.29 26.64 4.81
N VAL A 55 -6.98 26.54 3.67
CA VAL A 55 -8.46 26.53 3.65
C VAL A 55 -9.00 25.24 4.27
N ASN A 56 -8.46 24.09 3.89
CA ASN A 56 -8.92 22.77 4.29
C ASN A 56 -7.75 21.88 4.74
N ASP A 57 -7.72 21.52 6.02
CA ASP A 57 -6.70 20.67 6.64
C ASP A 57 -6.72 19.22 6.12
N LYS A 58 -7.83 18.80 5.49
CA LYS A 58 -7.98 17.50 4.82
C LYS A 58 -7.59 17.53 3.35
N TYR A 59 -7.12 18.66 2.83
CA TYR A 59 -6.62 18.73 1.46
C TYR A 59 -5.47 17.74 1.28
N PRO A 60 -5.48 16.87 0.23
CA PRO A 60 -4.44 15.88 -0.01
C PRO A 60 -3.17 16.55 -0.55
N TYR A 61 -2.46 17.24 0.34
CA TYR A 61 -1.29 18.02 -0.01
C TYR A 61 -0.15 17.10 -0.49
N PRO A 62 0.42 17.31 -1.69
CA PRO A 62 1.45 16.42 -2.23
C PRO A 62 2.71 16.44 -1.36
N ARG A 63 3.08 15.27 -0.81
CA ARG A 63 4.22 15.11 0.09
C ARG A 63 5.52 15.62 -0.52
N LYS A 64 5.72 15.48 -1.82
CA LYS A 64 6.92 15.98 -2.52
C LYS A 64 7.15 17.49 -2.41
N TYR A 65 6.15 18.27 -2.01
CA TYR A 65 6.23 19.72 -1.86
C TYR A 65 6.20 20.20 -0.41
N TYR A 66 6.45 19.32 0.56
CA TYR A 66 6.38 19.66 1.99
C TYR A 66 7.24 20.88 2.38
N SER A 67 8.36 21.11 1.67
CA SER A 67 9.25 22.24 1.90
C SER A 67 8.57 23.61 1.71
N GLU A 68 7.48 23.69 0.93
CA GLU A 68 6.70 24.92 0.85
C GLU A 68 5.93 25.15 2.16
N LEU A 69 5.36 24.11 2.78
CA LEU A 69 4.71 24.23 4.08
C LEU A 69 5.71 24.68 5.16
N ASP A 70 6.95 24.19 5.09
CA ASP A 70 8.06 24.67 5.94
C ASP A 70 8.36 26.15 5.70
N TYR A 71 8.47 26.59 4.44
CA TYR A 71 8.73 27.99 4.10
C TYR A 71 7.66 28.93 4.66
N TYR A 72 6.38 28.55 4.52
CA TYR A 72 5.26 29.33 5.04
C TYR A 72 5.00 29.08 6.54
N LEU A 73 5.82 28.29 7.23
CA LEU A 73 5.67 27.94 8.65
C LEU A 73 4.25 27.46 8.98
N VAL A 74 3.72 26.57 8.14
CA VAL A 74 2.42 25.91 8.34
C VAL A 74 2.66 24.67 9.18
N VAL A 75 1.82 24.43 10.20
CA VAL A 75 1.90 23.21 10.99
C VAL A 75 1.24 22.07 10.23
N TYR A 76 1.94 20.95 10.05
CA TYR A 76 1.41 19.77 9.36
C TYR A 76 1.98 18.47 9.96
N ASP A 77 1.29 17.36 9.69
CA ASP A 77 1.79 16.01 9.98
C ASP A 77 2.30 15.38 8.68
N ILE A 78 3.62 15.16 8.59
CA ILE A 78 4.26 14.61 7.38
C ILE A 78 3.67 13.26 6.96
N LYS A 79 3.14 12.47 7.91
CA LYS A 79 2.53 11.16 7.65
C LYS A 79 1.15 11.25 7.00
N LYS A 80 0.50 12.42 7.11
CA LYS A 80 -0.83 12.67 6.52
C LYS A 80 -0.75 13.31 5.13
N LEU A 81 0.45 13.67 4.67
CA LEU A 81 0.62 14.23 3.33
C LEU A 81 0.40 13.16 2.26
N TYR A 82 -0.17 13.57 1.14
CA TYR A 82 -0.48 12.69 0.01
C TYR A 82 0.80 12.22 -0.67
N ASP A 83 1.05 10.92 -0.63
CA ASP A 83 2.18 10.27 -1.29
C ASP A 83 1.64 9.23 -2.29
N PRO A 84 1.61 9.54 -3.60
CA PRO A 84 1.06 8.62 -4.60
C PRO A 84 1.86 7.31 -4.65
N VAL A 85 3.16 7.36 -4.38
CA VAL A 85 4.03 6.18 -4.41
C VAL A 85 3.70 5.26 -3.25
N ALA A 86 3.46 5.81 -2.05
CA ALA A 86 3.06 5.00 -0.90
C ALA A 86 1.72 4.29 -1.15
N ILE A 87 0.74 4.97 -1.75
CA ILE A 87 -0.57 4.39 -2.10
C ILE A 87 -0.40 3.25 -3.12
N GLU A 88 0.45 3.43 -4.12
CA GLU A 88 0.75 2.38 -5.10
C GLU A 88 1.44 1.17 -4.45
N ILE A 89 2.39 1.40 -3.55
CA ILE A 89 3.06 0.33 -2.79
C ILE A 89 2.05 -0.45 -1.94
N GLU A 90 1.14 0.23 -1.23
CA GLU A 90 0.10 -0.43 -0.43
C GLU A 90 -0.81 -1.31 -1.29
N ARG A 91 -1.24 -0.81 -2.46
CA ARG A 91 -2.03 -1.60 -3.42
C ARG A 91 -1.27 -2.81 -3.92
N MET A 92 0.02 -2.65 -4.26
CA MET A 92 0.86 -3.77 -4.69
C MET A 92 1.01 -4.82 -3.59
N ASN A 93 1.20 -4.41 -2.33
CA ASN A 93 1.31 -5.34 -1.20
C ASN A 93 0.03 -6.13 -0.99
N GLN A 94 -1.15 -5.50 -1.12
CA GLN A 94 -2.42 -6.22 -1.06
C GLN A 94 -2.56 -7.25 -2.19
N ASN A 95 -2.13 -6.90 -3.41
CA ASN A 95 -2.12 -7.84 -4.52
C ASN A 95 -1.18 -9.03 -4.27
N ILE A 96 0.01 -8.79 -3.71
CA ILE A 96 0.97 -9.84 -3.36
C ILE A 96 0.38 -10.80 -2.33
N LEU A 97 -0.29 -10.28 -1.30
CA LEU A 97 -0.96 -11.11 -0.29
C LEU A 97 -2.02 -12.01 -0.92
N HIS A 98 -2.88 -11.43 -1.76
CA HIS A 98 -3.92 -12.18 -2.46
C HIS A 98 -3.34 -13.29 -3.37
N LEU A 99 -2.31 -12.98 -4.15
CA LEU A 99 -1.63 -13.96 -5.00
C LEU A 99 -0.97 -15.08 -4.18
N THR A 100 -0.42 -14.75 -3.01
CA THR A 100 0.17 -15.73 -2.09
C THR A 100 -0.89 -16.69 -1.55
N ASP A 101 -2.06 -16.18 -1.17
CA ASP A 101 -3.18 -17.02 -0.72
C ASP A 101 -3.68 -17.95 -1.83
N GLN A 102 -3.79 -17.44 -3.06
CA GLN A 102 -4.12 -18.26 -4.22
C GLN A 102 -3.08 -19.37 -4.45
N GLN A 103 -1.78 -19.04 -4.37
CA GLN A 103 -0.70 -20.03 -4.51
C GLN A 103 -0.76 -21.12 -3.43
N ASN A 104 -1.09 -20.75 -2.18
CA ASN A 104 -1.25 -21.68 -1.08
C ASN A 104 -2.49 -22.57 -1.26
N SER A 105 -3.57 -22.06 -1.84
CA SER A 105 -4.75 -22.86 -2.20
C SER A 105 -4.40 -23.89 -3.26
N MET A 106 -3.79 -23.45 -4.36
CA MET A 106 -3.37 -24.34 -5.45
C MET A 106 -2.40 -25.43 -4.97
N SER A 107 -1.45 -25.06 -4.11
CA SER A 107 -0.50 -26.03 -3.54
C SER A 107 -1.22 -27.13 -2.76
N ARG A 108 -2.20 -26.78 -1.92
CA ARG A 108 -3.00 -27.76 -1.17
C ARG A 108 -3.80 -28.69 -2.09
N GLU A 109 -4.35 -28.15 -3.18
CA GLU A 109 -5.05 -28.96 -4.19
C GLU A 109 -4.09 -29.95 -4.88
N ILE A 110 -2.90 -29.50 -5.27
CA ILE A 110 -1.86 -30.35 -5.87
C ILE A 110 -1.47 -31.49 -4.92
N TYR A 111 -1.26 -31.20 -3.63
CA TYR A 111 -0.97 -32.22 -2.63
C TYR A 111 -2.11 -33.25 -2.49
N SER A 112 -3.36 -32.78 -2.48
CA SER A 112 -4.55 -33.65 -2.44
C SER A 112 -4.62 -34.57 -3.66
N LEU A 113 -4.39 -34.02 -4.86
CA LEU A 113 -4.37 -34.79 -6.10
C LEU A 113 -3.24 -35.83 -6.11
N HIS A 114 -2.03 -35.45 -5.67
CA HIS A 114 -0.92 -36.39 -5.52
C HIS A 114 -1.29 -37.56 -4.60
N ARG A 115 -1.94 -37.29 -3.46
CA ARG A 115 -2.39 -38.34 -2.54
C ARG A 115 -3.39 -39.28 -3.20
N LYS A 116 -4.37 -38.75 -3.95
CA LYS A 116 -5.36 -39.56 -4.69
C LYS A 116 -4.71 -40.45 -5.76
N ILE A 117 -3.73 -39.90 -6.49
CA ILE A 117 -2.95 -40.68 -7.49
C ILE A 117 -2.18 -41.81 -6.80
N ALA A 118 -1.50 -41.55 -5.68
CA ALA A 118 -0.77 -42.57 -4.93
C ALA A 118 -1.69 -43.69 -4.41
N MET A 119 -2.89 -43.35 -3.93
CA MET A 119 -3.87 -44.36 -3.49
C MET A 119 -4.39 -45.22 -4.65
N SER A 120 -4.77 -44.59 -5.77
CA SER A 120 -5.29 -45.32 -6.94
C SER A 120 -4.26 -46.22 -7.63
N THR A 121 -2.97 -45.88 -7.57
CA THR A 121 -1.89 -46.73 -8.10
C THR A 121 -1.66 -47.96 -7.22
N CYS A 122 -1.73 -47.81 -5.89
CA CYS A 122 -1.65 -48.93 -4.95
C CYS A 122 -2.81 -49.95 -5.13
N GLU A 123 -4.03 -49.48 -5.40
CA GLU A 123 -5.19 -50.37 -5.62
C GLU A 123 -5.06 -51.24 -6.89
N LYS A 124 -4.42 -50.72 -7.95
CA LYS A 124 -4.19 -51.46 -9.19
C LYS A 124 -3.20 -52.62 -8.99
N ASP A 125 -2.12 -52.38 -8.24
CA ASP A 125 -1.11 -53.41 -7.94
C ASP A 125 -1.67 -54.56 -7.06
N VAL A 126 -2.65 -54.26 -6.20
CA VAL A 126 -3.36 -55.29 -5.40
C VAL A 126 -4.33 -56.11 -6.26
N SER A 127 -4.93 -55.50 -7.29
CA SER A 127 -5.84 -56.20 -8.21
C SER A 127 -5.10 -57.15 -9.18
N ASP A 128 -3.86 -56.84 -9.54
CA ASP A 128 -2.98 -57.72 -10.34
C ASP A 128 -2.33 -58.84 -9.50
N CYS A 129 -2.29 -58.70 -8.17
CA CYS A 129 -1.89 -59.78 -7.26
C CYS A 129 -2.94 -60.90 -7.12
N ASN A 130 -4.10 -60.81 -7.77
CA ASN A 130 -5.14 -61.81 -7.63
C ASN A 130 -5.72 -62.24 -8.97
N LYS A 131 -4.95 -63.06 -9.70
CA LYS A 131 -5.40 -64.30 -10.37
C LYS A 131 -4.22 -64.98 -11.08
N ASN A 132 -3.81 -66.13 -10.54
CA ASN A 132 -3.24 -67.29 -11.25
C ASN A 132 -1.73 -67.59 -11.25
N LYS A 133 -0.86 -66.95 -10.44
CA LYS A 133 0.55 -67.40 -10.34
C LYS A 133 1.24 -67.37 -8.97
N CYS A 134 0.51 -67.36 -7.85
CA CYS A 134 1.13 -67.74 -6.57
C CYS A 134 1.10 -69.26 -6.41
N GLY A 135 2.10 -69.92 -7.04
CA GLY A 135 2.44 -71.31 -6.74
C GLY A 135 2.85 -71.45 -5.27
N LYS A 136 2.53 -72.60 -4.67
CA LYS A 136 2.64 -72.90 -3.23
C LYS A 136 4.08 -72.99 -2.67
N SER A 137 5.01 -72.15 -3.10
CA SER A 137 6.34 -72.05 -2.47
C SER A 137 6.70 -70.58 -2.27
N GLU A 138 7.10 -70.23 -1.06
CA GLU A 138 7.60 -68.91 -0.63
C GLU A 138 6.53 -67.93 -0.11
N TYR A 139 5.80 -68.38 0.91
CA TYR A 139 4.97 -67.53 1.78
C TYR A 139 5.78 -66.67 2.78
N SER A 140 7.06 -66.38 2.52
CA SER A 140 7.93 -65.58 3.40
C SER A 140 8.22 -64.16 2.88
N GLY A 141 7.90 -63.84 1.63
CA GLY A 141 8.28 -62.55 1.01
C GLY A 141 7.27 -61.39 1.14
N CYS A 142 5.98 -61.67 1.31
CA CYS A 142 4.93 -60.64 1.23
C CYS A 142 4.47 -60.05 2.58
N LYS A 143 5.31 -60.11 3.62
CA LYS A 143 5.06 -59.39 4.90
C LYS A 143 5.92 -58.13 5.09
N GLY A 144 6.75 -57.74 4.12
CA GLY A 144 7.76 -56.70 4.30
C GLY A 144 7.44 -55.28 3.80
N LYS A 145 6.34 -55.04 3.08
CA LYS A 145 6.08 -53.72 2.45
C LYS A 145 4.73 -53.07 2.82
N ARG A 146 4.11 -53.48 3.93
CA ARG A 146 3.09 -52.65 4.62
C ARG A 146 3.74 -51.88 5.77
N SER A 147 4.58 -50.91 5.44
CA SER A 147 5.04 -49.84 6.34
C SER A 147 6.03 -49.03 5.51
N ARG A 148 5.63 -47.90 4.93
CA ARG A 148 5.98 -46.61 5.56
C ARG A 148 5.24 -45.39 4.98
N TYR A 149 4.21 -45.55 4.16
CA TYR A 149 3.53 -44.40 3.50
C TYR A 149 2.00 -44.46 3.51
N CYS A 150 1.41 -45.28 4.38
CA CYS A 150 -0.04 -45.28 4.62
C CYS A 150 -0.32 -45.11 6.12
N ASP A 151 0.21 -44.06 6.73
CA ASP A 151 -0.31 -43.43 7.94
C ASP A 151 -0.45 -41.93 7.65
#